data_AF-A0A447TKC6-F1
#
_entry.id   AF-A0A447TKC6-F1
#
_cell.length_a   1.000
_cell.length_b   1.000
_cell.length_c   1.000
_cell.angle_alpha   90.00
_cell.angle_beta   90.00
_cell.angle_gamma   90.00
#
_symmetry.space_group_name_H-M   'P 1'
#
loop_
_entity.id
_entity.type
_entity.pdbx_description
1 polymer ?
#
loop_
_entity_poly.entity_id
_entity_poly.type
_entity_poly.pdbx_seq_one_letter_code
_entity_poly.pdbx_strand_id
1 'polypeptide(L)' 'MDFPTLHTPRLVLREIAMDDAPALLDIFGDADAMRWYGTDPLATLEQASQIVEKFAGWRNLPAPASAGGWPCAKAAP' A
#
# COMPACT_ATOMS: atom_id res chain seq x y z
N MET A 1 3.89 -10.10 -17.91
CA MET A 1 4.18 -8.65 -17.94
C MET A 1 4.95 -8.38 -16.66
N ASP A 2 6.26 -8.24 -16.75
CA ASP A 2 7.13 -8.27 -15.56
C ASP A 2 7.12 -6.91 -14.83
N PHE A 3 7.26 -6.91 -13.50
CA PHE A 3 7.30 -5.67 -12.72
C PHE A 3 8.61 -4.92 -13.04
N PRO A 4 8.56 -3.62 -13.37
CA PRO A 4 9.77 -2.86 -13.64
C PRO A 4 10.58 -2.62 -12.37
N THR A 5 11.84 -3.04 -12.36
CA THR A 5 12.75 -2.69 -11.26
C THR A 5 13.42 -1.36 -11.56
N LEU A 6 13.27 -0.38 -10.67
CA LEU A 6 13.87 0.95 -10.79
C LEU A 6 15.12 1.03 -9.94
N HIS A 7 16.24 1.32 -10.58
CA HIS A 7 17.53 1.51 -9.91
C HIS A 7 17.84 2.99 -9.76
N THR A 8 18.17 3.40 -8.54
CA THR A 8 18.75 4.71 -8.23
C THR A 8 20.13 4.51 -7.63
N PRO A 9 20.98 5.56 -7.51
CA PRO A 9 22.31 5.41 -6.94
C PRO A 9 22.36 4.87 -5.51
N ARG A 10 21.26 4.98 -4.76
CA ARG A 10 21.18 4.59 -3.34
C ARG A 10 20.15 3.50 -3.04
N LEU A 11 19.19 3.29 -3.93
CA LEU A 11 17.99 2.50 -3.65
C LEU A 11 17.56 1.74 -4.91
N VAL A 12 17.03 0.53 -4.72
CA VAL A 12 16.37 -0.24 -5.76
C VAL A 12 14.90 -0.37 -5.38
N LEU A 13 14.01 0.14 -6.22
CA LEU A 13 12.57 -0.05 -6.08
C LEU A 13 12.17 -1.24 -6.95
N ARG A 14 11.71 -2.30 -6.31
CA ARG A 14 11.21 -3.52 -6.94
C ARG A 14 9.77 -3.79 -6.51
N GLU A 15 9.20 -4.84 -7.07
CA GLU A 15 7.93 -5.37 -6.60
C GLU A 15 7.98 -5.71 -5.10
N ILE A 16 6.92 -5.37 -4.38
CA ILE A 16 6.70 -5.77 -3.00
C ILE A 16 6.23 -7.23 -3.00
N ALA A 17 6.98 -8.10 -2.32
CA ALA A 17 6.70 -9.52 -2.22
C ALA A 17 6.26 -9.91 -0.80
N MET A 18 5.77 -11.15 -0.63
CA MET A 18 5.40 -11.67 0.70
C MET A 18 6.53 -11.65 1.71
N ASP A 19 7.77 -11.83 1.25
CA ASP A 19 8.96 -11.80 2.09
C ASP A 19 9.23 -10.41 2.69
N ASP A 20 8.61 -9.35 2.15
CA ASP A 20 8.72 -7.98 2.66
C ASP A 20 7.68 -7.66 3.75
N ALA A 21 6.72 -8.56 4.01
CA ALA A 21 5.70 -8.39 5.06
C ALA A 21 6.28 -8.00 6.43
N PRO A 22 7.37 -8.60 6.96
CA PRO A 22 7.94 -8.16 8.24
C PRO A 22 8.52 -6.74 8.17
N ALA A 23 9.19 -6.37 7.07
CA ALA A 23 9.72 -5.02 6.90
C ALA A 23 8.60 -3.97 6.76
N LEU A 24 7.48 -4.35 6.15
CA LEU A 24 6.29 -3.51 6.11
C LEU A 24 5.67 -3.34 7.51
N LEU A 25 5.60 -4.41 8.30
CA LEU A 25 5.12 -4.32 9.68
C LEU A 25 5.98 -3.37 10.52
N ASP A 26 7.31 -3.37 10.37
CA ASP A 26 8.16 -2.44 11.10
C ASP A 26 7.89 -0.97 10.74
N ILE A 27 7.57 -0.68 9.48
CA ILE A 27 7.30 0.69 9.00
C ILE A 27 5.88 1.14 9.35
N PHE A 28 4.90 0.29 9.08
CA PHE A 28 3.49 0.58 9.29
C PHE A 28 3.02 0.26 10.72
N GLY A 29 3.81 -0.42 11.53
CA GLY A 29 3.56 -0.60 12.96
C GLY A 29 4.08 0.58 13.80
N ASP A 30 4.93 1.44 13.23
CA ASP A 30 5.43 2.63 13.89
C ASP A 30 4.32 3.69 14.02
N ALA A 31 3.83 3.87 15.25
CA ALA A 31 2.78 4.82 15.59
C ALA A 31 3.18 6.29 15.33
N ASP A 32 4.47 6.63 15.40
CA ASP A 32 4.93 7.99 15.09
C ASP A 32 4.90 8.25 13.58
N ALA A 33 5.28 7.26 12.77
CA ALA A 33 5.16 7.34 11.31
C ALA A 33 3.69 7.33 10.85
N MET A 34 2.84 6.54 11.52
CA MET A 34 1.42 6.38 11.16
C MET A 34 0.53 7.56 11.60
N ARG A 35 1.02 8.45 12.47
CA ARG A 35 0.28 9.62 12.97
C ARG A 35 -0.36 10.46 11.87
N TRP A 36 0.29 10.57 10.71
CA TRP A 36 -0.16 11.39 9.57
C TRP A 36 -0.79 10.59 8.44
N TYR A 37 -0.79 9.27 8.53
CA TYR A 37 -1.26 8.40 7.46
C TYR A 37 -2.79 8.23 7.48
N GLY A 38 -3.44 8.52 8.61
CA GLY A 38 -4.88 8.48 8.76
C GLY A 38 -5.48 7.08 8.92
N THR A 39 -4.65 6.06 9.14
CA THR A 39 -5.06 4.68 9.47
C THR A 39 -4.30 4.21 10.70
N ASP A 40 -4.91 3.30 11.47
CA ASP A 40 -4.25 2.73 12.65
C ASP A 40 -2.99 1.92 12.26
N PRO A 41 -1.92 1.98 13.08
CA PRO A 41 -0.72 1.21 12.85
C PRO A 41 -1.00 -0.30 12.81
N LEU A 42 -0.24 -1.01 11.97
CA LEU A 42 -0.34 -2.47 11.89
C LEU A 42 0.18 -3.10 13.18
N ALA A 43 -0.57 -4.06 13.70
CA ALA A 43 -0.22 -4.78 14.92
C ALA A 43 0.29 -6.20 14.63
N THR A 44 -0.04 -6.76 13.47
CA THR A 44 0.29 -8.16 13.14
C THR A 44 0.87 -8.34 11.75
N LEU A 45 1.68 -9.39 11.60
CA LEU A 45 2.25 -9.79 10.31
C LEU A 45 1.16 -10.14 9.29
N GLU A 46 0.04 -10.70 9.74
CA GLU A 46 -1.11 -11.01 8.88
C GLU A 46 -1.68 -9.75 8.21
N GLN A 47 -1.80 -8.64 8.96
CA GLN A 47 -2.26 -7.38 8.39
C GLN A 47 -1.26 -6.84 7.35
N ALA A 48 0.04 -7.02 7.57
CA ALA A 48 1.07 -6.67 6.60
C ALA A 48 0.97 -7.53 5.32
N SER A 49 0.74 -8.84 5.46
CA SER A 49 0.50 -9.74 4.32
C SER A 49 -0.73 -9.32 3.51
N GLN A 50 -1.84 -8.96 4.18
CA GLN A 50 -3.05 -8.46 3.52
C GLN A 50 -2.80 -7.18 2.71
N ILE A 51 -1.90 -6.31 3.18
CA ILE A 51 -1.51 -5.10 2.44
C ILE A 51 -0.78 -5.47 1.15
N VAL A 52 0.20 -6.37 1.22
CA VAL A 52 0.92 -6.82 0.02
C VAL A 52 -0.03 -7.49 -0.97
N GLU A 53 -0.98 -8.31 -0.50
CA GLU A 53 -2.03 -8.89 -1.36
C GLU A 53 -2.89 -7.81 -2.03
N LYS A 54 -3.30 -6.76 -1.30
CA LYS A 54 -4.03 -5.63 -1.87
C LYS A 54 -3.21 -4.91 -2.95
N PHE A 55 -1.92 -4.68 -2.72
CA PHE A 55 -1.03 -4.07 -3.72
C PHE A 55 -0.88 -4.94 -4.97
N ALA A 56 -0.73 -6.26 -4.79
CA ALA A 56 -0.70 -7.21 -5.90
C ALA A 56 -2.03 -7.21 -6.68
N GLY A 57 -3.16 -7.13 -5.97
CA GLY A 57 -4.50 -7.06 -6.54
C GLY A 57 -4.74 -5.77 -7.33
N TRP A 58 -4.36 -4.60 -6.79
CA TRP A 58 -4.48 -3.30 -7.47
C TRP A 58 -3.74 -3.26 -8.80
N ARG A 59 -2.68 -4.05 -8.95
CA ARG A 59 -1.94 -4.12 -10.20
C ARG A 59 -2.68 -4.82 -11.33
N ASN A 60 -3.57 -5.74 -10.97
CA ASN A 60 -4.41 -6.46 -11.92
C ASN A 60 -5.72 -5.73 -12.22
N LEU A 61 -6.04 -4.67 -11.48
CA LEU A 61 -7.16 -3.80 -11.80
C LEU A 61 -6.80 -2.91 -12.98
N PRO A 62 -7.70 -2.73 -13.96
CA PRO A 62 -7.53 -1.66 -14.93
C PRO A 62 -7.46 -0.36 -14.15
N ALA A 63 -6.38 0.41 -14.31
CA ALA A 63 -6.18 1.66 -13.60
C ALA A 63 -7.48 2.48 -13.68
N PRO A 64 -8.10 2.87 -12.55
CA PRO A 64 -9.26 3.73 -12.62
C PRO A 64 -8.78 5.03 -13.27
N ALA A 65 -9.22 5.26 -14.50
CA ALA A 65 -9.05 6.54 -15.15
C ALA A 65 -9.60 7.61 -14.19
N SER A 66 -8.72 8.37 -13.56
CA SER A 66 -9.02 9.67 -12.97
C SER A 66 -10.37 9.76 -12.24
N ALA A 67 -10.53 9.09 -11.11
CA ALA A 67 -11.53 9.50 -10.13
C ALA A 67 -10.87 10.42 -9.10
N GLY A 68 -10.40 11.59 -9.58
CA GLY A 68 -10.28 12.77 -8.74
C GLY A 68 -11.69 13.17 -8.31
N GLY A 69 -12.22 12.47 -7.31
CA GLY A 69 -13.56 12.66 -6.79
C GLY A 69 -13.48 12.81 -5.29
N TRP A 70 -13.35 14.05 -4.85
CA TRP A 70 -13.74 14.45 -3.49
C TRP A 70 -15.13 13.86 -3.17
N PRO A 71 -15.37 13.32 -1.96
CA PRO A 71 -16.62 12.62 -1.68
C PRO A 71 -17.78 13.61 -1.68
N CYS A 72 -18.57 13.62 -2.75
CA CYS A 72 -19.93 14.14 -2.72
C CYS A 72 -20.88 12.94 -2.90
N ALA A 73 -20.95 12.10 -1.87
CA ALA A 73 -21.91 11.01 -1.80
C ALA A 73 -22.40 10.82 -0.37
N LYS A 74 -23.11 11.85 0.13
CA LYS A 74 -24.21 11.75 1.09
C LYS A 74 -25.19 12.85 0.68
N ALA A 75 -26.49 12.63 0.49
CA ALA A 75 -27.35 11.52 0.88
C ALA A 75 -28.57 11.48 -0.06
N ALA A 76 -29.20 10.31 -0.16
CA ALA A 76 -30.61 10.14 -0.52
C ALA A 76 -31.50 10.97 0.45
N PRO A 77 -32.78 11.26 0.15
CA PRO A 77 -33.79 10.34 -0.39
C PRO A 77 -34.17 10.55 -1.86
#